data_AF-A0AAV9JR36-F1
#
_entry.id   AF-A0AAV9JR36-F1
#
_cell.length_a   1.000
_cell.length_b   1.000
_cell.length_c   1.000
_cell.angle_alpha   90.00
_cell.angle_beta   90.00
_cell.angle_gamma   90.00
#
_symmetry.space_group_name_H-M   'P 1'
#
loop_
_entity.id
_entity.type
_entity.pdbx_description
1 polymer ?
#
loop_
_entity_poly.entity_id
_entity_poly.type
_entity_poly.pdbx_seq_one_letter_code
_entity_poly.pdbx_strand_id
1 'polypeptide(L)'
;MLGFGHAWTDSTVDVFNSLEPAVLDQVLEDLFGQSGNNMGFMRHTIGSSDLSGGQYSYDDNGPSFNEGEPDPDLANFGLGSYGTAMAQMIARMGRYKGDVFLFGAPWSYPGWMKDNDLLIAPVVTTDGNQYIWLNNTLNIQYIPQVIEYFTKYIDTFLQYGVSINGLSLMNEPLNYQGGYPTMWLDPADEAAILNQGLGEALHDRGAISLAYDHNTDQPVYPYRVKQGAKDLVDAVAWHCYQTPVANYSVMDDFNHAFPGTLQFMTECSNYLPSGVNFEVAQNFIPPVQHGASGAAMWVMATDPDFGPHSPYGGCAGCLGSIIVNSSTIYTKTNDYYMIGQFSRFVRRGAVNFQVLQGNEGSALTSNQFYVMAVQNPDLSWAVIFMNNYGSDQDVVLSFSGQSGQFWEGTVPNSTVTTWLIPSEQVLRQTNGTQAASMVPPYPFKNGSVPHATGSGSASSVTGTGTSVLACSVTTPATSSSSSSTSATVIPVPDTTHTIATGTAS
;
A
#
# COMPACT_ATOMS: atom_id res chain seq x y z
N MET A 1 -12.60 -5.24 -0.60
CA MET A 1 -11.18 -5.02 -0.91
C MET A 1 -11.00 -3.74 -1.70
N LEU A 2 -10.12 -2.84 -1.24
CA LEU A 2 -9.72 -1.62 -1.92
C LEU A 2 -8.41 -1.81 -2.71
N GLY A 3 -7.53 -2.70 -2.26
CA GLY A 3 -6.35 -3.10 -3.00
C GLY A 3 -5.21 -3.54 -2.09
N PHE A 4 -4.04 -3.70 -2.71
CA PHE A 4 -2.77 -3.98 -2.06
C PHE A 4 -1.69 -3.07 -2.64
N GLY A 5 -0.65 -2.77 -1.87
CA GLY A 5 0.43 -1.91 -2.37
C GLY A 5 1.52 -1.60 -1.34
N HIS A 6 2.00 -0.36 -1.41
CA HIS A 6 3.09 0.16 -0.59
C HIS A 6 2.81 1.59 -0.08
N ALA A 7 3.74 2.17 0.68
CA ALA A 7 3.80 3.60 0.90
C ALA A 7 4.74 4.33 -0.08
N TRP A 8 4.34 5.54 -0.46
CA TRP A 8 5.20 6.56 -1.02
C TRP A 8 5.98 7.24 0.11
N THR A 9 7.30 7.10 0.07
CA THR A 9 8.24 7.75 0.99
C THR A 9 9.12 8.73 0.25
N ASP A 10 9.72 9.70 0.93
CA ASP A 10 10.68 10.61 0.29
C ASP A 10 11.84 9.81 -0.33
N SER A 11 12.29 8.74 0.33
CA SER A 11 13.24 7.77 -0.25
C SER A 11 12.80 7.29 -1.62
N THR A 12 11.56 6.83 -1.74
CA THR A 12 11.03 6.33 -3.01
C THR A 12 10.99 7.43 -4.07
N VAL A 13 10.55 8.64 -3.69
CA VAL A 13 10.47 9.78 -4.60
C VAL A 13 11.86 10.20 -5.08
N ASP A 14 12.84 10.26 -4.19
CA ASP A 14 14.21 10.65 -4.49
C ASP A 14 14.87 9.67 -5.47
N VAL A 15 14.78 8.36 -5.19
CA VAL A 15 15.39 7.35 -6.07
C VAL A 15 14.69 7.28 -7.42
N PHE A 16 13.37 7.49 -7.48
CA PHE A 16 12.64 7.58 -8.74
C PHE A 16 12.97 8.84 -9.54
N ASN A 17 13.17 9.98 -8.87
CA ASN A 17 13.59 11.22 -9.53
C ASN A 17 15.02 11.13 -10.10
N SER A 18 15.83 10.17 -9.64
CA SER A 18 17.17 9.92 -10.20
C SER A 18 17.13 9.13 -11.52
N LEU A 19 16.00 8.53 -11.88
CA LEU A 19 15.84 7.73 -13.10
C LEU A 19 15.70 8.62 -14.33
N GLU A 20 16.22 8.13 -15.46
CA GLU A 20 15.90 8.71 -16.76
C GLU A 20 14.39 8.61 -17.03
N PRO A 21 13.78 9.59 -17.74
CA PRO A 21 12.32 9.65 -17.88
C PRO A 21 11.67 8.37 -18.40
N ALA A 22 12.29 7.69 -19.37
CA ALA A 22 11.78 6.45 -19.93
C ALA A 22 11.86 5.27 -18.94
N VAL A 23 12.87 5.25 -18.08
CA VAL A 23 13.03 4.20 -17.06
C VAL A 23 12.06 4.43 -15.90
N LEU A 24 11.84 5.68 -15.51
CA LEU A 24 10.79 6.04 -14.56
C LEU A 24 9.40 5.64 -15.08
N ASP A 25 9.10 5.90 -16.35
CA ASP A 25 7.83 5.48 -16.95
C ASP A 25 7.67 3.95 -16.94
N GLN A 26 8.73 3.21 -17.18
CA GLN A 26 8.72 1.74 -17.13
C GLN A 26 8.51 1.21 -15.71
N VAL A 27 9.15 1.82 -14.70
CA VAL A 27 8.95 1.45 -13.28
C VAL A 27 7.51 1.73 -12.85
N LEU A 28 6.92 2.86 -13.24
CA LEU A 28 5.54 3.18 -12.92
C LEU A 28 4.54 2.24 -13.63
N GLU A 29 4.82 1.83 -14.88
CA GLU A 29 4.04 0.79 -15.57
C GLU A 29 4.14 -0.56 -14.85
N ASP A 30 5.34 -0.95 -14.41
CA ASP A 30 5.56 -2.18 -13.66
C ASP A 30 4.81 -2.21 -12.32
N LEU A 31 4.73 -1.08 -11.63
CA LEU A 31 4.12 -0.99 -10.31
C LEU A 31 2.59 -0.80 -10.36
N PHE A 32 2.12 0.05 -11.28
CA PHE A 32 0.73 0.54 -11.29
C PHE A 32 -0.02 0.25 -12.58
N GLY A 33 0.70 -0.01 -13.68
CA GLY A 33 0.08 -0.34 -14.95
C GLY A 33 -0.72 -1.63 -14.90
N GLN A 34 -1.71 -1.76 -15.80
CA GLN A 34 -2.54 -2.97 -15.90
C GLN A 34 -1.72 -4.20 -16.30
N SER A 35 -0.59 -3.99 -16.97
CA SER A 35 0.36 -5.05 -17.35
C SER A 35 1.39 -5.37 -16.25
N GLY A 36 1.49 -4.51 -15.23
CA GLY A 36 2.36 -4.64 -14.07
C GLY A 36 1.63 -5.21 -12.86
N ASN A 37 1.95 -4.70 -11.66
CA ASN A 37 1.32 -5.10 -10.40
C ASN A 37 -0.07 -4.50 -10.18
N ASN A 38 -0.44 -3.41 -10.86
CA ASN A 38 -1.74 -2.77 -10.69
C ASN A 38 -2.07 -2.45 -9.20
N MET A 39 -1.07 -2.03 -8.43
CA MET A 39 -1.21 -1.73 -6.99
C MET A 39 -2.26 -0.64 -6.74
N GLY A 40 -3.16 -0.85 -5.78
CA GLY A 40 -4.38 -0.07 -5.64
C GLY A 40 -4.68 0.48 -4.24
N PHE A 41 -3.90 0.08 -3.24
CA PHE A 41 -4.01 0.59 -1.88
C PHE A 41 -2.65 1.16 -1.47
N MET A 42 -2.58 2.48 -1.38
CA MET A 42 -1.34 3.23 -1.26
C MET A 42 -1.39 4.14 -0.04
N ARG A 43 -0.24 4.27 0.62
CA ARG A 43 -0.01 5.24 1.69
C ARG A 43 0.98 6.30 1.21
N HIS A 44 1.03 7.47 1.84
CA HIS A 44 2.16 8.40 1.70
C HIS A 44 2.43 9.17 3.00
N THR A 45 3.59 9.82 3.06
CA THR A 45 4.02 10.60 4.23
C THR A 45 3.60 12.06 4.18
N ILE A 46 2.98 12.54 5.27
CA ILE A 46 2.66 13.96 5.46
C ILE A 46 3.84 14.59 6.21
N GLY A 47 4.73 15.23 5.47
CA GLY A 47 6.04 15.66 5.98
C GLY A 47 7.07 14.52 5.95
N SER A 48 8.18 14.69 6.66
CA SER A 48 9.24 13.68 6.71
C SER A 48 8.89 12.49 7.60
N SER A 49 9.47 11.33 7.26
CA SER A 49 9.46 10.10 8.05
C SER A 49 10.88 9.65 8.38
N ASP A 50 11.01 8.41 8.88
CA ASP A 50 12.31 7.74 8.97
C ASP A 50 12.95 7.47 7.60
N LEU A 51 12.16 7.41 6.52
CA LEU A 51 12.64 7.25 5.14
C LEU A 51 12.68 8.58 4.37
N SER A 52 13.16 9.61 5.06
CA SER A 52 13.44 10.93 4.49
C SER A 52 14.87 11.35 4.79
N GLY A 53 15.66 11.65 3.76
CA GLY A 53 17.03 12.15 3.93
C GLY A 53 17.09 13.55 4.54
N GLY A 54 16.07 14.38 4.26
CA GLY A 54 15.85 15.69 4.87
C GLY A 54 14.63 15.67 5.80
N GLN A 55 14.69 16.41 6.91
CA GLN A 55 13.63 16.44 7.91
C GLN A 55 12.87 17.75 7.83
N TYR A 56 11.53 17.66 7.81
CA TYR A 56 10.64 18.80 7.60
C TYR A 56 9.20 18.45 7.98
N SER A 57 8.43 19.48 8.32
CA SER A 57 6.97 19.47 8.22
C SER A 57 6.52 20.45 7.13
N TYR A 58 5.21 20.53 6.87
CA TYR A 58 4.70 21.57 5.96
C TYR A 58 4.56 22.94 6.62
N ASP A 59 4.91 23.08 7.90
CA ASP A 59 4.87 24.36 8.58
C ASP A 59 5.88 24.46 9.72
N ASP A 60 7.17 24.23 9.41
CA ASP A 60 8.22 24.34 10.43
C ASP A 60 8.39 25.77 10.96
N ASN A 61 7.98 26.80 10.21
CA ASN A 61 8.01 28.22 10.60
C ASN A 61 9.32 28.66 11.29
N GLY A 62 10.47 28.27 10.74
CA GLY A 62 11.78 28.56 11.33
C GLY A 62 12.95 28.34 10.37
N PRO A 63 14.18 28.63 10.80
CA PRO A 63 15.38 28.40 9.99
C PRO A 63 15.72 26.90 9.80
N SER A 64 15.17 26.03 10.66
CA SER A 64 15.29 24.56 10.55
C SER A 64 14.09 23.87 11.18
N PHE A 65 13.98 22.55 10.97
CA PHE A 65 12.85 21.72 11.40
C PHE A 65 12.65 21.62 12.92
N ASN A 66 13.64 22.00 13.74
CA ASN A 66 13.58 22.00 15.21
C ASN A 66 13.68 23.42 15.80
N GLU A 67 13.67 24.46 14.96
CA GLU A 67 13.82 25.87 15.37
C GLU A 67 12.59 26.69 14.95
N GLY A 68 11.43 26.04 14.88
CA GLY A 68 10.17 26.65 14.48
C GLY A 68 9.57 27.55 15.54
N GLU A 69 9.14 28.75 15.14
CA GLU A 69 8.29 29.60 15.98
C GLU A 69 6.81 29.22 15.78
N PRO A 70 5.89 29.50 16.72
CA PRO A 70 4.47 29.27 16.50
C PRO A 70 3.91 30.06 15.30
N ASP A 71 3.19 29.39 14.39
CA ASP A 71 2.43 30.01 13.29
C ASP A 71 0.92 29.78 13.46
N PRO A 72 0.25 30.51 14.36
CA PRO A 72 -1.14 30.23 14.72
C PRO A 72 -2.14 30.41 13.57
N ASP A 73 -1.76 31.10 12.49
CA ASP A 73 -2.58 31.34 11.30
C ASP A 73 -2.15 30.46 10.09
N LEU A 74 -1.14 29.60 10.27
CA LEU A 74 -0.54 28.77 9.21
C LEU A 74 -0.21 29.59 7.95
N ALA A 75 0.34 30.80 8.15
CA ALA A 75 0.68 31.73 7.09
C ALA A 75 1.88 31.26 6.25
N ASN A 76 2.76 30.45 6.84
CA ASN A 76 3.96 29.90 6.22
C ASN A 76 3.80 28.44 5.78
N PHE A 77 2.60 27.87 5.91
CA PHE A 77 2.30 26.53 5.41
C PHE A 77 2.71 26.38 3.95
N GLY A 78 3.48 25.34 3.65
CA GLY A 78 3.90 24.99 2.30
C GLY A 78 4.55 23.62 2.22
N LEU A 79 4.34 22.92 1.10
CA LEU A 79 4.87 21.57 0.92
C LEU A 79 6.41 21.48 0.87
N GLY A 80 7.11 22.62 0.72
CA GLY A 80 8.54 22.64 0.47
C GLY A 80 8.94 21.88 -0.81
N SER A 81 10.23 21.61 -0.98
CA SER A 81 10.73 20.85 -2.14
C SER A 81 10.32 19.38 -2.08
N TYR A 82 10.46 18.74 -0.92
CA TYR A 82 10.16 17.32 -0.73
C TYR A 82 8.66 17.01 -0.89
N GLY A 83 7.79 17.73 -0.18
CA GLY A 83 6.34 17.54 -0.33
C GLY A 83 5.82 17.89 -1.73
N THR A 84 6.41 18.88 -2.40
CA THR A 84 6.07 19.17 -3.81
C THR A 84 6.47 18.02 -4.73
N ALA A 85 7.67 17.44 -4.54
CA ALA A 85 8.12 16.28 -5.32
C ALA A 85 7.24 15.05 -5.06
N MET A 86 6.84 14.82 -3.80
CA MET A 86 5.88 13.78 -3.41
C MET A 86 4.55 13.94 -4.16
N ALA A 87 3.92 15.11 -4.07
CA ALA A 87 2.64 15.37 -4.73
C ALA A 87 2.73 15.20 -6.26
N GLN A 88 3.83 15.66 -6.88
CA GLN A 88 4.04 15.50 -8.32
C GLN A 88 4.25 14.04 -8.74
N MET A 89 4.99 13.26 -7.96
CA MET A 89 5.23 11.84 -8.25
C MET A 89 3.94 11.03 -8.12
N ILE A 90 3.15 11.28 -7.08
CA ILE A 90 1.83 10.66 -6.90
C ILE A 90 0.87 11.08 -8.03
N ALA A 91 0.88 12.35 -8.45
CA ALA A 91 0.10 12.78 -9.61
C ALA A 91 0.52 12.06 -10.91
N ARG A 92 1.82 11.76 -11.07
CA ARG A 92 2.33 10.98 -12.21
C ARG A 92 1.84 9.54 -12.17
N MET A 93 1.80 8.89 -10.99
CA MET A 93 1.20 7.56 -10.80
C MET A 93 -0.24 7.52 -11.32
N GLY A 94 -1.02 8.60 -11.11
CA GLY A 94 -2.40 8.73 -11.59
C GLY A 94 -2.58 8.52 -13.11
N ARG A 95 -1.52 8.67 -13.92
CA ARG A 95 -1.54 8.39 -15.37
C ARG A 95 -1.56 6.90 -15.71
N TYR A 96 -1.06 6.08 -14.80
CA TYR A 96 -1.03 4.61 -14.91
C TYR A 96 -2.23 3.99 -14.23
N LYS A 97 -2.63 4.56 -13.09
CA LYS A 97 -3.76 4.08 -12.30
C LYS A 97 -4.41 5.20 -11.50
N GLY A 98 -5.63 5.58 -11.89
CA GLY A 98 -6.39 6.67 -11.25
C GLY A 98 -7.37 6.22 -10.16
N ASP A 99 -7.62 4.92 -9.99
CA ASP A 99 -8.60 4.36 -9.04
C ASP A 99 -7.95 3.82 -7.75
N VAL A 100 -6.78 4.33 -7.39
CA VAL A 100 -6.08 4.00 -6.15
C VAL A 100 -6.88 4.50 -4.93
N PHE A 101 -6.82 3.77 -3.82
CA PHE A 101 -7.12 4.33 -2.50
C PHE A 101 -5.81 4.87 -1.93
N LEU A 102 -5.69 6.19 -1.79
CA LEU A 102 -4.51 6.86 -1.25
C LEU A 102 -4.85 7.49 0.09
N PHE A 103 -4.08 7.20 1.13
CA PHE A 103 -4.18 7.89 2.43
C PHE A 103 -2.83 8.42 2.87
N GLY A 104 -2.86 9.47 3.70
CA GLY A 104 -1.66 10.04 4.32
C GLY A 104 -1.64 9.82 5.83
N ALA A 105 -0.44 9.77 6.39
CA ALA A 105 -0.21 9.86 7.84
C ALA A 105 1.00 10.77 8.09
N PRO A 106 1.01 11.62 9.13
CA PRO A 106 2.22 12.31 9.56
C PRO A 106 3.00 11.45 10.56
N TRP A 107 4.33 11.56 10.57
CA TRP A 107 5.19 10.96 11.58
C TRP A 107 5.41 11.89 12.78
N SER A 108 5.18 13.17 12.59
CA SER A 108 5.14 14.17 13.64
C SER A 108 4.36 15.36 13.14
N TYR A 109 3.78 16.13 14.05
CA TYR A 109 3.29 17.48 13.73
C TYR A 109 4.48 18.45 13.72
N PRO A 110 4.32 19.67 13.15
CA PRO A 110 5.32 20.72 13.26
C PRO A 110 5.81 20.89 14.70
N GLY A 111 7.11 21.16 14.87
CA GLY A 111 7.72 21.20 16.20
C GLY A 111 6.97 22.11 17.18
N TRP A 112 6.61 23.31 16.74
CA TRP A 112 5.89 24.31 17.55
C TRP A 112 4.46 23.88 17.96
N MET A 113 3.88 22.85 17.33
CA MET A 113 2.59 22.28 17.76
C MET A 113 2.75 21.23 18.88
N LYS A 114 3.98 20.89 19.24
CA LYS A 114 4.30 19.87 20.24
C LYS A 114 4.69 20.52 21.55
N ASP A 115 4.48 19.77 22.61
CA ASP A 115 4.70 20.19 23.99
C ASP A 115 6.19 20.42 24.33
N ASN A 116 7.09 20.08 23.41
CA ASN A 116 8.53 20.24 23.52
C ASN A 116 9.14 21.11 22.42
N ASP A 117 8.33 21.68 21.53
CA ASP A 117 8.75 22.54 20.43
C ASP A 117 9.70 21.87 19.40
N LEU A 118 9.76 20.53 19.34
CA LEU A 118 10.69 19.80 18.47
C LEU A 118 9.96 18.87 17.50
N LEU A 119 10.22 18.99 16.19
CA LEU A 119 9.78 17.99 15.20
C LEU A 119 10.42 16.63 15.52
N ILE A 120 11.74 16.62 15.77
CA ILE A 120 12.50 15.43 16.18
C ILE A 120 13.04 15.65 17.58
N ALA A 121 12.48 14.93 18.53
CA ALA A 121 13.01 14.87 19.89
C ALA A 121 14.35 14.09 19.91
N PRO A 122 15.35 14.50 20.70
CA PRO A 122 16.58 13.72 20.87
C PRO A 122 16.32 12.35 21.52
N VAL A 123 17.19 11.37 21.23
CA VAL A 123 17.19 10.09 21.95
C VAL A 123 17.85 10.27 23.31
N VAL A 124 17.13 9.98 24.40
CA VAL A 124 17.69 10.00 25.75
C VAL A 124 17.80 8.56 26.27
N THR A 125 19.01 8.01 26.24
CA THR A 125 19.31 6.72 26.89
C THR A 125 19.85 6.95 28.30
N THR A 126 19.20 6.38 29.31
CA THR A 126 19.76 6.26 30.66
C THR A 126 19.75 4.77 31.05
N ASP A 127 20.82 4.26 31.64
CA ASP A 127 20.92 2.84 32.06
C ASP A 127 20.56 1.79 30.99
N GLY A 128 20.81 2.09 29.71
CA GLY A 128 20.50 1.18 28.59
C GLY A 128 19.04 1.18 28.13
N ASN A 129 18.16 1.95 28.79
CA ASN A 129 16.77 2.14 28.37
C ASN A 129 16.60 3.49 27.68
N GLN A 130 15.91 3.50 26.54
CA GLN A 130 15.44 4.74 25.92
C GLN A 130 14.28 5.28 26.74
N TYR A 131 14.39 6.53 27.19
CA TYR A 131 13.35 7.15 27.99
C TYR A 131 12.58 8.22 27.23
N ILE A 132 11.28 8.22 27.51
CA ILE A 132 10.19 9.02 26.98
C ILE A 132 10.17 10.50 27.51
N TRP A 133 11.19 10.96 28.22
CA TRP A 133 11.16 12.16 29.09
C TRP A 133 11.02 13.54 28.41
N LEU A 134 10.85 13.61 27.10
CA LEU A 134 10.94 14.89 26.38
C LEU A 134 9.59 15.53 26.06
N ASN A 135 8.50 15.13 26.70
CA ASN A 135 7.16 15.66 26.43
C ASN A 135 6.84 15.67 24.91
N ASN A 136 7.24 14.59 24.22
CA ASN A 136 7.13 14.45 22.77
C ASN A 136 5.69 14.11 22.36
N THR A 137 4.77 15.03 22.63
CA THR A 137 3.32 14.87 22.47
C THR A 137 2.72 16.13 21.87
N LEU A 138 1.50 16.02 21.34
CA LEU A 138 0.71 17.16 20.91
C LEU A 138 0.47 18.13 22.07
N ASN A 139 0.74 19.41 21.85
CA ASN A 139 0.21 20.45 22.72
C ASN A 139 -1.25 20.74 22.31
N ILE A 140 -2.19 20.33 23.17
CA ILE A 140 -3.63 20.39 22.90
C ILE A 140 -4.17 21.80 22.64
N GLN A 141 -3.42 22.86 22.98
CA GLN A 141 -3.81 24.24 22.63
C GLN A 141 -3.81 24.48 21.12
N TYR A 142 -3.05 23.68 20.36
CA TYR A 142 -2.93 23.79 18.91
C TYR A 142 -3.88 22.87 18.12
N ILE A 143 -4.86 22.23 18.77
CA ILE A 143 -5.88 21.44 18.06
C ILE A 143 -6.52 22.23 16.89
N PRO A 144 -6.89 23.52 17.03
CA PRO A 144 -7.43 24.29 15.90
C PRO A 144 -6.47 24.36 14.70
N GLN A 145 -5.18 24.55 14.96
CA GLN A 145 -4.14 24.61 13.93
C GLN A 145 -3.87 23.23 13.31
N VAL A 146 -3.93 22.14 14.09
CA VAL A 146 -3.85 20.78 13.56
C VAL A 146 -4.96 20.51 12.54
N ILE A 147 -6.19 20.93 12.85
CA ILE A 147 -7.34 20.81 11.93
C ILE A 147 -7.05 21.59 10.64
N GLU A 148 -6.62 22.84 10.75
CA GLU A 148 -6.32 23.66 9.59
C GLU A 148 -5.14 23.11 8.77
N TYR A 149 -4.07 22.64 9.41
CA TYR A 149 -2.90 22.01 8.78
C TYR A 149 -3.30 20.84 7.88
N PHE A 150 -4.12 19.91 8.40
CA PHE A 150 -4.58 18.78 7.60
C PHE A 150 -5.50 19.19 6.45
N THR A 151 -6.39 20.17 6.66
CA THR A 151 -7.24 20.66 5.57
C THR A 151 -6.42 21.35 4.47
N LYS A 152 -5.43 22.18 4.83
CA LYS A 152 -4.49 22.78 3.87
C LYS A 152 -3.68 21.74 3.12
N TYR A 153 -3.23 20.68 3.79
CA TYR A 153 -2.53 19.57 3.15
C TYR A 153 -3.41 18.89 2.08
N ILE A 154 -4.63 18.49 2.41
CA ILE A 154 -5.53 17.82 1.46
C ILE A 154 -5.86 18.75 0.28
N ASP A 155 -6.20 20.01 0.57
CA ASP A 155 -6.54 21.00 -0.46
C ASP A 155 -5.35 21.31 -1.37
N THR A 156 -4.13 21.33 -0.82
CA THR A 156 -2.91 21.57 -1.60
C THR A 156 -2.59 20.37 -2.49
N PHE A 157 -2.66 19.13 -1.97
CA PHE A 157 -2.47 17.93 -2.80
C PHE A 157 -3.49 17.86 -3.94
N LEU A 158 -4.75 18.26 -3.69
CA LEU A 158 -5.78 18.35 -4.72
C LEU A 158 -5.41 19.33 -5.84
N GLN A 159 -4.74 20.45 -5.54
CA GLN A 159 -4.25 21.39 -6.56
C GLN A 159 -3.17 20.78 -7.48
N TYR A 160 -2.43 19.78 -7.01
CA TYR A 160 -1.50 18.99 -7.83
C TYR A 160 -2.21 17.84 -8.59
N GLY A 161 -3.53 17.70 -8.45
CA GLY A 161 -4.31 16.63 -9.07
C GLY A 161 -4.30 15.33 -8.27
N VAL A 162 -3.93 15.37 -6.99
CA VAL A 162 -3.90 14.20 -6.11
C VAL A 162 -5.09 14.24 -5.16
N SER A 163 -5.99 13.27 -5.28
CA SER A 163 -7.08 13.08 -4.32
C SER A 163 -6.63 12.20 -3.16
N ILE A 164 -6.69 12.74 -1.94
CA ILE A 164 -6.46 11.99 -0.71
C ILE A 164 -7.79 11.36 -0.29
N ASN A 165 -7.85 10.04 -0.22
CA ASN A 165 -9.05 9.29 0.16
C ASN A 165 -9.14 9.02 1.66
N GLY A 166 -8.04 9.09 2.40
CA GLY A 166 -8.04 8.89 3.83
C GLY A 166 -6.93 9.63 4.57
N LEU A 167 -7.12 9.80 5.87
CA LEU A 167 -6.14 10.40 6.77
C LEU A 167 -6.05 9.57 8.06
N SER A 168 -4.84 9.09 8.38
CA SER A 168 -4.47 8.76 9.75
C SER A 168 -3.93 10.03 10.41
N LEU A 169 -4.39 10.32 11.63
CA LEU A 169 -4.00 11.55 12.33
C LEU A 169 -2.57 11.48 12.85
N MET A 170 -2.00 10.29 13.00
CA MET A 170 -0.64 10.08 13.49
C MET A 170 -0.16 8.68 13.13
N ASN A 171 1.01 8.56 12.50
CA ASN A 171 1.71 7.29 12.37
C ASN A 171 2.16 6.81 13.76
N GLU A 172 1.81 5.58 14.13
CA GLU A 172 2.26 4.94 15.36
C GLU A 172 2.17 5.86 16.61
N PRO A 173 0.99 6.35 17.01
CA PRO A 173 0.81 7.33 18.09
C PRO A 173 1.33 6.88 19.46
N LEU A 174 1.70 5.61 19.61
CA LEU A 174 2.31 5.05 20.84
C LEU A 174 3.82 4.83 20.71
N ASN A 175 4.41 5.13 19.55
CA ASN A 175 5.83 5.16 19.28
C ASN A 175 6.30 6.62 19.21
N TYR A 176 6.92 7.08 20.29
CA TYR A 176 7.30 8.48 20.52
C TYR A 176 8.72 8.58 21.09
N GLN A 177 9.50 7.51 20.88
CA GLN A 177 10.91 7.42 21.18
C GLN A 177 11.62 8.28 20.13
N GLY A 178 12.31 9.35 20.54
CA GLY A 178 12.91 10.33 19.63
C GLY A 178 13.95 9.73 18.65
N GLY A 179 14.65 10.59 17.90
CA GLY A 179 15.67 10.17 16.92
C GLY A 179 15.17 10.06 15.47
N TYR A 180 13.89 10.26 15.22
CA TYR A 180 13.29 10.55 13.92
C TYR A 180 11.92 11.19 14.22
N PRO A 181 11.16 11.68 13.21
CA PRO A 181 9.84 12.26 13.48
C PRO A 181 8.95 11.20 14.15
N THR A 182 8.54 11.50 15.38
CA THR A 182 7.61 10.70 16.19
C THR A 182 6.87 11.62 17.16
N MET A 183 5.67 11.22 17.59
CA MET A 183 4.87 11.99 18.54
C MET A 183 3.84 11.10 19.23
N TRP A 184 3.63 11.30 20.53
CA TRP A 184 2.50 10.72 21.24
C TRP A 184 1.22 11.51 20.92
N LEU A 185 0.18 10.79 20.49
CA LEU A 185 -1.18 11.32 20.40
C LEU A 185 -2.07 10.50 21.34
N ASP A 186 -2.73 11.14 22.30
CA ASP A 186 -3.69 10.44 23.17
C ASP A 186 -4.96 10.11 22.37
N PRO A 187 -5.58 8.92 22.54
CA PRO A 187 -6.80 8.59 21.83
C PRO A 187 -7.97 9.53 22.13
N ALA A 188 -8.00 10.17 23.30
CA ALA A 188 -8.99 11.20 23.60
C ALA A 188 -8.75 12.49 22.81
N ASP A 189 -7.49 12.86 22.58
CA ASP A 189 -7.12 14.03 21.77
C ASP A 189 -7.38 13.76 20.29
N GLU A 190 -7.09 12.56 19.79
CA GLU A 190 -7.48 12.15 18.42
C GLU A 190 -9.00 12.29 18.21
N ALA A 191 -9.81 11.77 19.14
CA ALA A 191 -11.25 11.95 19.11
C ALA A 191 -11.68 13.41 19.22
N ALA A 192 -10.96 14.22 20.01
CA ALA A 192 -11.26 15.65 20.15
C ALA A 192 -10.98 16.41 18.85
N ILE A 193 -9.86 16.14 18.16
CA ILE A 193 -9.53 16.74 16.86
C ILE A 193 -10.64 16.44 15.83
N LEU A 194 -11.09 15.18 15.77
CA LEU A 194 -12.18 14.78 14.87
C LEU A 194 -13.47 15.54 15.19
N ASN A 195 -13.90 15.54 16.46
CA ASN A 195 -15.15 16.19 16.90
C ASN A 195 -15.12 17.72 16.79
N GLN A 196 -13.95 18.35 16.91
CA GLN A 196 -13.83 19.80 16.84
C GLN A 196 -13.88 20.36 15.41
N GLY A 197 -13.77 19.49 14.39
CA GLY A 197 -14.06 19.87 13.02
C GLY A 197 -13.34 19.06 11.96
N LEU A 198 -12.26 18.32 12.30
CA LEU A 198 -11.52 17.59 11.28
C LEU A 198 -12.36 16.50 10.62
N GLY A 199 -13.21 15.79 11.39
CA GLY A 199 -14.02 14.69 10.85
C GLY A 199 -14.93 15.14 9.71
N GLU A 200 -15.75 16.17 9.97
CA GLU A 200 -16.63 16.76 8.94
C GLU A 200 -15.83 17.38 7.78
N ALA A 201 -14.70 18.04 8.09
CA ALA A 201 -13.85 18.63 7.07
C ALA A 201 -13.22 17.58 6.12
N LEU A 202 -12.95 16.36 6.62
CA LEU A 202 -12.53 15.23 5.78
C LEU A 202 -13.68 14.75 4.90
N HIS A 203 -14.88 14.55 5.47
CA HIS A 203 -16.06 14.09 4.74
C HIS A 203 -16.46 15.05 3.60
N ASP A 204 -16.42 16.36 3.85
CA ASP A 204 -16.66 17.40 2.84
C ASP A 204 -15.66 17.33 1.66
N ARG A 205 -14.47 16.78 1.90
CA ARG A 205 -13.41 16.58 0.89
C ARG A 205 -13.44 15.18 0.27
N GLY A 206 -14.40 14.34 0.66
CA GLY A 206 -14.49 12.95 0.21
C GLY A 206 -13.38 12.05 0.76
N ALA A 207 -12.74 12.46 1.86
CA ALA A 207 -11.75 11.69 2.59
C ALA A 207 -12.36 11.06 3.84
N ILE A 208 -11.81 9.93 4.26
CA ILE A 208 -12.22 9.23 5.48
C ILE A 208 -11.17 9.34 6.58
N SER A 209 -11.57 9.22 7.84
CA SER A 209 -10.63 9.13 8.96
C SER A 209 -10.26 7.68 9.26
N LEU A 210 -8.97 7.45 9.51
CA LEU A 210 -8.40 6.17 9.93
C LEU A 210 -7.87 6.37 11.36
N ALA A 211 -8.51 5.71 12.33
CA ALA A 211 -8.02 5.75 13.70
C ALA A 211 -6.84 4.82 13.92
N TYR A 212 -6.01 5.16 14.91
CA TYR A 212 -4.92 4.35 15.47
C TYR A 212 -3.62 4.24 14.65
N ASP A 213 -3.60 3.52 13.52
CA ASP A 213 -2.41 3.38 12.65
C ASP A 213 -1.16 2.86 13.40
N HIS A 214 -1.33 1.77 14.15
CA HIS A 214 -0.26 1.13 14.94
C HIS A 214 -0.52 -0.35 15.21
N ASN A 215 0.30 -0.98 16.06
CA ASN A 215 0.39 -2.42 16.22
C ASN A 215 -0.83 -3.08 16.88
N THR A 216 -1.03 -4.37 16.65
CA THR A 216 -2.20 -5.12 17.18
C THR A 216 -2.18 -5.35 18.70
N ASP A 217 -1.17 -4.88 19.42
CA ASP A 217 -0.96 -5.10 20.85
C ASP A 217 -1.66 -4.08 21.77
N GLN A 218 -2.06 -2.90 21.27
CA GLN A 218 -2.83 -1.90 22.01
C GLN A 218 -4.22 -1.64 21.41
N PRO A 219 -5.08 -2.67 21.27
CA PRO A 219 -6.39 -2.53 20.62
C PRO A 219 -7.35 -1.62 21.39
N VAL A 220 -7.08 -1.26 22.65
CA VAL A 220 -7.89 -0.31 23.42
C VAL A 220 -7.90 1.09 22.79
N TYR A 221 -6.82 1.48 22.12
CA TYR A 221 -6.71 2.80 21.50
C TYR A 221 -7.81 3.06 20.46
N PRO A 222 -7.96 2.26 19.39
CA PRO A 222 -9.00 2.51 18.38
C PRO A 222 -10.42 2.39 18.95
N TYR A 223 -10.65 1.57 19.99
CA TYR A 223 -11.93 1.53 20.70
C TYR A 223 -12.25 2.89 21.34
N ARG A 224 -11.27 3.51 22.01
CA ARG A 224 -11.46 4.81 22.66
C ARG A 224 -11.75 5.91 21.63
N VAL A 225 -11.00 5.96 20.53
CA VAL A 225 -11.26 6.94 19.46
C VAL A 225 -12.64 6.72 18.86
N LYS A 226 -12.99 5.47 18.50
CA LYS A 226 -14.30 5.13 17.94
C LYS A 226 -15.46 5.41 18.90
N GLN A 227 -15.27 5.28 20.21
CA GLN A 227 -16.29 5.66 21.20
C GLN A 227 -16.39 7.18 21.36
N GLY A 228 -15.27 7.90 21.30
CA GLY A 228 -15.20 9.34 21.46
C GLY A 228 -15.69 10.14 20.25
N ALA A 229 -15.46 9.63 19.03
CA ALA A 229 -15.78 10.30 17.76
C ALA A 229 -16.53 9.34 16.82
N LYS A 230 -17.63 8.77 17.30
CA LYS A 230 -18.30 7.60 16.69
C LYS A 230 -18.58 7.71 15.19
N ASP A 231 -19.31 8.74 14.79
CA ASP A 231 -19.75 8.90 13.40
C ASP A 231 -18.66 9.54 12.52
N LEU A 232 -17.52 9.88 13.12
CA LEU A 232 -16.37 10.53 12.49
C LEU A 232 -15.14 9.63 12.40
N VAL A 233 -15.24 8.35 12.79
CA VAL A 233 -14.22 7.31 12.60
C VAL A 233 -14.72 6.29 11.59
N ASP A 234 -14.25 6.39 10.36
CA ASP A 234 -14.72 5.55 9.24
C ASP A 234 -13.97 4.22 9.17
N ALA A 235 -12.70 4.23 9.57
CA ALA A 235 -11.81 3.10 9.50
C ALA A 235 -10.85 3.02 10.69
N VAL A 236 -10.25 1.84 10.90
CA VAL A 236 -9.11 1.62 11.80
C VAL A 236 -7.94 1.08 11.01
N ALA A 237 -6.75 1.60 11.31
CA ALA A 237 -5.49 1.21 10.70
C ALA A 237 -4.64 0.39 11.68
N TRP A 238 -3.99 -0.66 11.18
CA TRP A 238 -3.20 -1.62 11.95
C TRP A 238 -1.83 -1.86 11.31
N HIS A 239 -0.82 -2.08 12.14
CA HIS A 239 0.54 -2.48 11.75
C HIS A 239 0.86 -3.91 12.25
N CYS A 240 1.89 -4.54 11.67
CA CYS A 240 2.29 -5.92 12.02
C CYS A 240 3.57 -6.05 12.87
N TYR A 241 4.10 -4.98 13.44
CA TYR A 241 5.38 -5.00 14.18
C TYR A 241 5.28 -5.53 15.62
N GLN A 242 4.07 -5.93 16.08
CA GLN A 242 3.93 -6.56 17.38
C GLN A 242 4.86 -7.78 17.50
N THR A 243 5.64 -7.80 18.58
CA THR A 243 6.54 -8.89 18.95
C THR A 243 5.91 -9.75 20.06
N PRO A 244 6.07 -11.09 20.06
CA PRO A 244 6.79 -11.89 19.08
C PRO A 244 6.09 -12.05 17.73
N VAL A 245 4.76 -11.91 17.69
CA VAL A 245 3.95 -11.91 16.46
C VAL A 245 2.70 -11.06 16.65
N ALA A 246 2.16 -10.50 15.56
CA ALA A 246 0.88 -9.81 15.54
C ALA A 246 -0.30 -10.76 15.85
N ASN A 247 -1.22 -10.31 16.71
CA ASN A 247 -2.46 -11.02 16.98
C ASN A 247 -3.64 -10.37 16.24
N TYR A 248 -4.03 -10.95 15.11
CA TYR A 248 -5.11 -10.41 14.30
C TYR A 248 -6.53 -10.67 14.83
N SER A 249 -6.71 -11.48 15.89
CA SER A 249 -8.04 -11.69 16.50
C SER A 249 -8.65 -10.40 17.07
N VAL A 250 -7.80 -9.41 17.40
CA VAL A 250 -8.26 -8.10 17.90
C VAL A 250 -9.09 -7.36 16.85
N MET A 251 -8.85 -7.64 15.56
CA MET A 251 -9.61 -7.06 14.46
C MET A 251 -11.01 -7.68 14.36
N ASP A 252 -11.15 -8.98 14.67
CA ASP A 252 -12.46 -9.64 14.77
C ASP A 252 -13.26 -9.06 15.94
N ASP A 253 -12.61 -8.90 17.10
CA ASP A 253 -13.22 -8.31 18.29
C ASP A 253 -13.69 -6.87 17.99
N PHE A 254 -12.84 -6.07 17.33
CA PHE A 254 -13.21 -4.72 16.91
C PHE A 254 -14.41 -4.73 15.96
N ASN A 255 -14.42 -5.60 14.96
CA ASN A 255 -15.54 -5.74 14.03
C ASN A 255 -16.83 -6.19 14.73
N HIS A 256 -16.75 -7.05 15.75
CA HIS A 256 -17.91 -7.42 16.57
C HIS A 256 -18.44 -6.23 17.38
N ALA A 257 -17.56 -5.40 17.93
CA ALA A 257 -17.93 -4.23 18.72
C ALA A 257 -18.49 -3.08 17.85
N PHE A 258 -17.93 -2.87 16.66
CA PHE A 258 -18.26 -1.77 15.76
C PHE A 258 -18.48 -2.24 14.31
N PRO A 259 -19.52 -3.07 14.08
CA PRO A 259 -19.76 -3.68 12.77
C PRO A 259 -19.94 -2.61 11.68
N GLY A 260 -19.30 -2.83 10.54
CA GLY A 260 -19.34 -1.92 9.39
C GLY A 260 -18.26 -0.83 9.38
N THR A 261 -17.43 -0.72 10.42
CA THR A 261 -16.23 0.12 10.39
C THR A 261 -15.15 -0.57 9.57
N LEU A 262 -14.54 0.12 8.61
CA LEU A 262 -13.49 -0.46 7.79
C LEU A 262 -12.24 -0.73 8.62
N GLN A 263 -11.44 -1.71 8.21
CA GLN A 263 -10.15 -1.98 8.82
C GLN A 263 -9.09 -2.13 7.73
N PHE A 264 -7.86 -1.70 7.99
CA PHE A 264 -6.75 -1.77 7.03
C PHE A 264 -5.47 -2.23 7.72
N MET A 265 -4.64 -2.96 6.98
CA MET A 265 -3.23 -3.20 7.35
C MET A 265 -2.39 -2.13 6.65
N THR A 266 -1.99 -1.10 7.36
CA THR A 266 -1.46 0.13 6.75
C THR A 266 0.07 0.15 6.65
N GLU A 267 0.75 -0.65 7.46
CA GLU A 267 2.21 -0.73 7.44
C GLU A 267 2.75 -2.09 7.93
N CYS A 268 3.71 -2.61 7.17
CA CYS A 268 4.51 -3.80 7.45
C CYS A 268 5.83 -3.68 6.70
N SER A 269 6.95 -4.16 7.26
CA SER A 269 8.26 -4.04 6.60
C SER A 269 8.97 -5.37 6.53
N ASN A 270 9.66 -5.57 5.41
CA ASN A 270 10.72 -6.55 5.30
C ASN A 270 12.05 -5.86 5.64
N TYR A 271 12.94 -6.55 6.35
CA TYR A 271 14.20 -5.96 6.81
C TYR A 271 15.40 -6.84 6.43
N LEU A 272 16.44 -6.21 5.84
CA LEU A 272 17.70 -6.81 5.41
C LEU A 272 17.52 -8.25 4.89
N PRO A 273 16.79 -8.41 3.77
CA PRO A 273 16.31 -9.71 3.34
C PRO A 273 17.46 -10.69 3.11
N SER A 274 17.30 -11.90 3.64
CA SER A 274 18.16 -13.05 3.33
C SER A 274 17.35 -14.13 2.62
N GLY A 275 17.62 -14.37 1.35
CA GLY A 275 16.97 -15.47 0.59
C GLY A 275 15.49 -15.23 0.27
N VAL A 276 14.72 -16.32 0.18
CA VAL A 276 13.26 -16.26 -0.07
C VAL A 276 12.56 -15.84 1.22
N ASN A 277 11.72 -14.83 1.12
CA ASN A 277 10.98 -14.28 2.25
C ASN A 277 9.48 -14.28 1.94
N PHE A 278 8.64 -14.82 2.84
CA PHE A 278 7.18 -14.87 2.70
C PHE A 278 6.43 -13.77 3.48
N GLU A 279 7.15 -12.83 4.09
CA GLU A 279 6.59 -11.80 4.99
C GLU A 279 5.44 -11.00 4.37
N VAL A 280 5.50 -10.66 3.08
CA VAL A 280 4.37 -10.01 2.40
C VAL A 280 3.10 -10.86 2.51
N ALA A 281 3.18 -12.15 2.18
CA ALA A 281 2.02 -13.05 2.25
C ALA A 281 1.59 -13.34 3.69
N GLN A 282 2.55 -13.48 4.61
CA GLN A 282 2.30 -13.65 6.05
C GLN A 282 1.60 -12.45 6.68
N ASN A 283 1.81 -11.25 6.13
CA ASN A 283 1.22 -10.02 6.64
C ASN A 283 0.04 -9.49 5.79
N PHE A 284 -0.23 -10.07 4.62
CA PHE A 284 -1.41 -9.74 3.82
C PHE A 284 -2.55 -10.73 4.05
N ILE A 285 -2.27 -12.04 4.07
CA ILE A 285 -3.33 -13.06 4.15
C ILE A 285 -4.08 -13.00 5.49
N PRO A 286 -3.41 -13.08 6.67
CA PRO A 286 -4.11 -13.11 7.94
C PRO A 286 -4.98 -11.87 8.21
N PRO A 287 -4.50 -10.61 8.11
CA PRO A 287 -5.36 -9.47 8.44
C PRO A 287 -6.55 -9.36 7.49
N VAL A 288 -6.43 -9.76 6.21
CA VAL A 288 -7.57 -9.82 5.29
C VAL A 288 -8.60 -10.85 5.75
N GLN A 289 -8.16 -12.02 6.20
CA GLN A 289 -9.04 -13.03 6.80
C GLN A 289 -9.70 -12.56 8.10
N HIS A 290 -9.12 -11.57 8.78
CA HIS A 290 -9.66 -10.90 9.97
C HIS A 290 -10.34 -9.54 9.68
N GLY A 291 -10.74 -9.31 8.41
CA GLY A 291 -11.59 -8.18 8.03
C GLY A 291 -10.87 -6.96 7.44
N ALA A 292 -9.55 -7.01 7.24
CA ALA A 292 -8.85 -5.95 6.53
C ALA A 292 -9.35 -5.81 5.09
N SER A 293 -9.68 -4.58 4.70
CA SER A 293 -10.17 -4.22 3.37
C SER A 293 -9.05 -3.84 2.41
N GLY A 294 -7.80 -3.78 2.86
CA GLY A 294 -6.61 -3.48 2.07
C GLY A 294 -5.35 -3.64 2.92
N ALA A 295 -4.21 -3.87 2.26
CA ALA A 295 -2.93 -4.00 2.94
C ALA A 295 -1.79 -3.30 2.18
N ALA A 296 -0.90 -2.62 2.89
CA ALA A 296 0.30 -2.00 2.33
C ALA A 296 1.56 -2.42 3.09
N MET A 297 2.63 -2.68 2.36
CA MET A 297 3.98 -2.74 2.93
C MET A 297 4.56 -1.32 3.03
N TRP A 298 5.54 -1.09 3.89
CA TRP A 298 6.09 0.23 4.13
C TRP A 298 6.84 0.75 2.90
N VAL A 299 7.95 0.09 2.56
CA VAL A 299 8.89 0.62 1.56
C VAL A 299 8.51 0.19 0.16
N MET A 300 8.37 1.14 -0.77
CA MET A 300 8.18 0.82 -2.18
C MET A 300 9.50 0.75 -2.94
N ALA A 301 10.38 1.73 -2.78
CA ALA A 301 11.68 1.75 -3.44
C ALA A 301 12.79 2.43 -2.62
N THR A 302 14.01 1.93 -2.81
CA THR A 302 15.25 2.49 -2.26
C THR A 302 16.39 2.38 -3.27
N ASP A 303 17.55 2.91 -2.92
CA ASP A 303 18.83 2.59 -3.55
C ASP A 303 19.39 1.25 -2.99
N PRO A 304 20.56 0.77 -3.48
CA PRO A 304 21.16 -0.48 -3.00
C PRO A 304 21.65 -0.43 -1.55
N ASP A 305 21.75 0.76 -0.96
CA ASP A 305 22.12 0.98 0.45
C ASP A 305 20.87 1.15 1.34
N PHE A 306 19.68 0.83 0.81
CA PHE A 306 18.38 0.90 1.48
C PHE A 306 17.98 2.32 1.90
N GLY A 307 18.48 3.33 1.19
CA GLY A 307 18.21 4.73 1.45
C GLY A 307 17.54 5.46 0.28
N PRO A 308 17.45 6.81 0.39
CA PRO A 308 17.90 7.61 1.55
C PRO A 308 16.99 7.45 2.77
N HIS A 309 17.58 7.42 3.96
CA HIS A 309 16.85 7.38 5.24
C HIS A 309 17.31 8.53 6.15
N SER A 310 16.57 8.75 7.24
CA SER A 310 16.88 9.76 8.24
C SER A 310 18.29 9.54 8.80
N PRO A 311 19.10 10.61 8.94
CA PRO A 311 20.42 10.51 9.54
C PRO A 311 20.38 10.38 11.08
N TYR A 312 19.19 10.51 11.67
CA TYR A 312 18.99 10.52 13.12
C TYR A 312 18.58 9.15 13.68
N GLY A 313 18.03 8.27 12.85
CA GLY A 313 17.51 6.96 13.27
C GLY A 313 16.41 6.44 12.35
N GLY A 314 15.74 5.37 12.77
CA GLY A 314 14.67 4.71 12.01
C GLY A 314 15.16 3.56 11.15
N CYS A 315 14.41 3.17 10.10
CA CYS A 315 14.76 1.98 9.33
C CYS A 315 15.92 2.22 8.35
N ALA A 316 17.05 1.55 8.59
CA ALA A 316 18.26 1.61 7.75
C ALA A 316 18.47 0.37 6.85
N GLY A 317 17.46 -0.50 6.76
CA GLY A 317 17.58 -1.77 6.05
C GLY A 317 16.25 -2.30 5.52
N CYS A 318 15.23 -1.46 5.44
CA CYS A 318 13.92 -1.88 4.97
C CYS A 318 13.95 -2.12 3.46
N LEU A 319 13.39 -3.24 3.02
CA LEU A 319 13.29 -3.61 1.62
C LEU A 319 11.92 -3.24 1.05
N GLY A 320 11.90 -2.75 -0.19
CA GLY A 320 10.68 -2.58 -0.97
C GLY A 320 10.68 -3.36 -2.28
N SER A 321 9.68 -3.13 -3.13
CA SER A 321 9.53 -3.76 -4.44
C SER A 321 10.68 -3.45 -5.42
N ILE A 322 11.25 -2.24 -5.37
CA ILE A 322 12.22 -1.76 -6.35
C ILE A 322 13.51 -1.32 -5.66
N ILE A 323 14.65 -1.77 -6.19
CA ILE A 323 15.96 -1.17 -5.90
C ILE A 323 16.43 -0.42 -7.14
N VAL A 324 16.62 0.89 -7.03
CA VAL A 324 17.18 1.71 -8.12
C VAL A 324 18.70 1.63 -8.07
N ASN A 325 19.31 0.91 -9.00
CA ASN A 325 20.77 0.69 -9.02
C ASN A 325 21.52 1.86 -9.69
N SER A 326 20.89 2.53 -10.65
CA SER A 326 21.41 3.70 -11.36
C SER A 326 20.27 4.43 -12.08
N SER A 327 20.56 5.55 -12.76
CA SER A 327 19.57 6.27 -13.56
C SER A 327 18.92 5.44 -14.67
N THR A 328 19.52 4.32 -15.06
CA THR A 328 19.05 3.47 -16.17
C THR A 328 18.71 2.04 -15.77
N ILE A 329 18.99 1.63 -14.53
CA ILE A 329 18.89 0.24 -14.09
C ILE A 329 18.18 0.17 -12.74
N TYR A 330 17.13 -0.64 -12.64
CA TYR A 330 16.47 -1.00 -11.39
C TYR A 330 16.25 -2.51 -11.31
N THR A 331 16.10 -3.02 -10.09
CA THR A 331 15.87 -4.42 -9.78
C THR A 331 14.49 -4.58 -9.14
N LYS A 332 13.73 -5.57 -9.60
CA LYS A 332 12.51 -6.04 -8.94
C LYS A 332 12.88 -7.05 -7.87
N THR A 333 12.51 -6.78 -6.62
CA THR A 333 12.84 -7.64 -5.48
C THR A 333 11.80 -8.75 -5.29
N ASN A 334 11.98 -9.58 -4.26
CA ASN A 334 10.98 -10.55 -3.81
C ASN A 334 9.59 -9.88 -3.60
N ASP A 335 9.56 -8.70 -2.98
CA ASP A 335 8.33 -7.97 -2.64
C ASP A 335 7.51 -7.60 -3.87
N TYR A 336 8.19 -7.21 -4.97
CA TYR A 336 7.51 -6.92 -6.23
C TYR A 336 6.69 -8.13 -6.71
N TYR A 337 7.28 -9.33 -6.66
CA TYR A 337 6.60 -10.53 -7.12
C TYR A 337 5.54 -10.99 -6.12
N MET A 338 5.80 -10.89 -4.82
CA MET A 338 4.83 -11.26 -3.79
C MET A 338 3.60 -10.36 -3.81
N ILE A 339 3.78 -9.04 -3.81
CA ILE A 339 2.65 -8.09 -3.90
C ILE A 339 1.89 -8.29 -5.20
N GLY A 340 2.58 -8.67 -6.29
CA GLY A 340 1.96 -9.06 -7.55
C GLY A 340 0.97 -10.22 -7.43
N GLN A 341 1.18 -11.17 -6.51
CA GLN A 341 0.22 -12.27 -6.24
C GLN A 341 -1.08 -11.78 -5.60
N PHE A 342 -1.13 -10.56 -5.08
CA PHE A 342 -2.34 -9.97 -4.51
C PHE A 342 -2.91 -8.91 -5.43
N SER A 343 -2.13 -7.87 -5.69
CA SER A 343 -2.55 -6.65 -6.40
C SER A 343 -3.03 -6.89 -7.85
N ARG A 344 -2.43 -7.84 -8.58
CA ARG A 344 -2.84 -8.15 -9.97
C ARG A 344 -4.19 -8.85 -10.04
N PHE A 345 -4.52 -9.63 -9.01
CA PHE A 345 -5.59 -10.62 -9.05
C PHE A 345 -6.80 -10.27 -8.18
N VAL A 346 -6.59 -9.50 -7.11
CA VAL A 346 -7.64 -8.98 -6.24
C VAL A 346 -8.00 -7.56 -6.69
N ARG A 347 -9.13 -7.44 -7.38
CA ARG A 347 -9.58 -6.16 -7.93
C ARG A 347 -10.28 -5.32 -6.88
N ARG A 348 -10.22 -3.99 -7.07
CA ARG A 348 -11.01 -3.05 -6.26
C ARG A 348 -12.49 -3.44 -6.31
N GLY A 349 -13.12 -3.48 -5.14
CA GLY A 349 -14.49 -3.94 -4.97
C GLY A 349 -14.65 -5.45 -4.76
N ALA A 350 -13.57 -6.24 -4.78
CA ALA A 350 -13.64 -7.65 -4.46
C ALA A 350 -14.14 -7.87 -3.01
N VAL A 351 -14.85 -8.97 -2.79
CA VAL A 351 -15.39 -9.37 -1.49
C VAL A 351 -14.53 -10.51 -0.95
N ASN A 352 -13.98 -10.36 0.26
CA ASN A 352 -13.26 -11.44 0.92
C ASN A 352 -14.23 -12.45 1.53
N PHE A 353 -13.90 -13.73 1.42
CA PHE A 353 -14.64 -14.83 2.02
C PHE A 353 -13.78 -15.50 3.09
N GLN A 354 -14.43 -15.86 4.19
CA GLN A 354 -13.79 -16.57 5.29
C GLN A 354 -13.36 -17.97 4.83
N VAL A 355 -12.09 -18.29 5.08
CA VAL A 355 -11.57 -19.65 4.93
C VAL A 355 -11.94 -20.45 6.18
N LEU A 356 -12.77 -21.49 6.00
CA LEU A 356 -13.28 -22.30 7.12
C LEU A 356 -12.30 -23.39 7.58
N GLN A 357 -11.51 -23.93 6.66
CA GLN A 357 -10.55 -25.02 6.88
C GLN A 357 -9.38 -24.92 5.91
N GLY A 358 -8.23 -25.49 6.27
CA GLY A 358 -7.06 -25.63 5.38
C GLY A 358 -5.90 -24.69 5.69
N ASN A 359 -6.03 -23.76 6.63
CA ASN A 359 -4.87 -23.03 7.16
C ASN A 359 -4.09 -23.92 8.13
N GLU A 360 -2.78 -24.01 7.96
CA GLU A 360 -1.87 -24.78 8.82
C GLU A 360 -0.71 -23.91 9.31
N GLY A 361 -0.29 -24.14 10.55
CA GLY A 361 0.76 -23.35 11.20
C GLY A 361 0.28 -22.00 11.75
N SER A 362 1.22 -21.17 12.17
CA SER A 362 0.97 -19.81 12.66
C SER A 362 2.19 -18.92 12.41
N ALA A 363 2.08 -17.62 12.67
CA ALA A 363 3.21 -16.70 12.58
C ALA A 363 4.41 -17.11 13.48
N LEU A 364 4.18 -17.96 14.50
CA LEU A 364 5.21 -18.48 15.40
C LEU A 364 5.92 -19.74 14.85
N THR A 365 5.45 -20.32 13.74
CA THR A 365 6.02 -21.54 13.16
C THR A 365 6.69 -21.26 11.83
N SER A 366 7.82 -21.93 11.57
CA SER A 366 8.49 -21.85 10.26
C SER A 366 7.66 -22.44 9.13
N ASN A 367 6.88 -23.47 9.44
CA ASN A 367 6.05 -24.17 8.47
C ASN A 367 4.63 -23.59 8.53
N GLN A 368 4.18 -23.08 7.38
CA GLN A 368 2.90 -22.39 7.27
C GLN A 368 2.25 -22.70 5.93
N PHE A 369 0.93 -22.89 5.96
CA PHE A 369 0.11 -22.92 4.76
C PHE A 369 -1.07 -21.99 4.99
N TYR A 370 -1.11 -20.86 4.28
CA TYR A 370 -2.18 -19.88 4.40
C TYR A 370 -2.97 -19.74 3.12
N VAL A 371 -4.27 -19.49 3.28
CA VAL A 371 -5.21 -19.33 2.18
C VAL A 371 -6.01 -18.05 2.39
N MET A 372 -6.21 -17.30 1.30
CA MET A 372 -7.30 -16.33 1.21
C MET A 372 -8.10 -16.55 -0.07
N ALA A 373 -9.40 -16.32 0.01
CA ALA A 373 -10.30 -16.44 -1.12
C ALA A 373 -11.13 -15.15 -1.25
N VAL A 374 -11.04 -14.51 -2.42
CA VAL A 374 -11.84 -13.32 -2.72
C VAL A 374 -12.63 -13.53 -4.00
N GLN A 375 -13.82 -12.95 -4.06
CA GLN A 375 -14.61 -12.87 -5.28
C GLN A 375 -14.49 -11.46 -5.86
N ASN A 376 -14.00 -11.38 -7.10
CA ASN A 376 -13.89 -10.14 -7.85
C ASN A 376 -15.28 -9.62 -8.29
N PRO A 377 -15.40 -8.33 -8.67
CA PRO A 377 -16.67 -7.76 -9.13
C PRO A 377 -17.30 -8.44 -10.36
N ASP A 378 -16.50 -9.17 -11.16
CA ASP A 378 -16.97 -9.98 -12.29
C ASP A 378 -17.38 -11.40 -11.88
N LEU A 379 -17.47 -11.65 -10.58
CA LEU A 379 -17.83 -12.92 -9.93
C LEU A 379 -16.80 -14.05 -10.14
N SER A 380 -15.63 -13.76 -10.73
CA SER A 380 -14.49 -14.68 -10.71
C SER A 380 -13.86 -14.74 -9.32
N TRP A 381 -13.22 -15.85 -8.99
CA TRP A 381 -12.48 -15.98 -7.73
C TRP A 381 -10.99 -15.79 -7.97
N ALA A 382 -10.33 -15.11 -7.03
CA ALA A 382 -8.90 -15.20 -6.82
C ALA A 382 -8.67 -15.90 -5.48
N VAL A 383 -8.01 -17.05 -5.53
CA VAL A 383 -7.64 -17.84 -4.34
C VAL A 383 -6.13 -17.86 -4.25
N ILE A 384 -5.59 -17.28 -3.19
CA ILE A 384 -4.15 -17.12 -3.00
C ILE A 384 -3.72 -18.08 -1.90
N PHE A 385 -2.73 -18.90 -2.23
CA PHE A 385 -2.10 -19.85 -1.34
C PHE A 385 -0.67 -19.42 -1.06
N MET A 386 -0.29 -19.35 0.20
CA MET A 386 1.12 -19.32 0.62
C MET A 386 1.46 -20.71 1.12
N ASN A 387 2.32 -21.43 0.41
CA ASN A 387 2.85 -22.72 0.85
C ASN A 387 4.31 -22.57 1.24
N ASN A 388 4.56 -22.46 2.54
CA ASN A 388 5.87 -22.61 3.16
C ASN A 388 5.85 -23.78 4.14
N TYR A 389 5.14 -24.86 3.81
CA TYR A 389 4.87 -25.96 4.75
C TYR A 389 6.00 -27.02 4.80
N GLY A 390 6.96 -26.94 3.86
CA GLY A 390 8.06 -27.90 3.73
C GLY A 390 7.78 -29.06 2.78
N SER A 391 6.59 -29.10 2.17
CA SER A 391 6.23 -30.05 1.11
C SER A 391 5.10 -29.52 0.22
N ASP A 392 5.02 -30.06 -0.99
CA ASP A 392 3.88 -29.81 -1.89
C ASP A 392 2.59 -30.23 -1.19
N GLN A 393 1.53 -29.44 -1.37
CA GLN A 393 0.20 -29.72 -0.81
C GLN A 393 -0.80 -30.00 -1.92
N ASP A 394 -1.44 -31.16 -1.88
CA ASP A 394 -2.61 -31.45 -2.70
C ASP A 394 -3.84 -30.83 -2.05
N VAL A 395 -4.47 -29.90 -2.74
CA VAL A 395 -5.58 -29.10 -2.23
C VAL A 395 -6.87 -29.49 -2.94
N VAL A 396 -7.95 -29.61 -2.18
CA VAL A 396 -9.32 -29.66 -2.69
C VAL A 396 -10.06 -28.42 -2.18
N LEU A 397 -10.30 -27.48 -3.08
CA LEU A 397 -11.04 -26.26 -2.81
C LEU A 397 -12.54 -26.50 -3.04
N SER A 398 -13.37 -26.08 -2.08
CA SER A 398 -14.83 -26.07 -2.20
C SER A 398 -15.42 -24.85 -1.50
N PHE A 399 -16.61 -24.42 -1.93
CA PHE A 399 -17.33 -23.30 -1.33
C PHE A 399 -18.54 -23.80 -0.56
N SER A 400 -18.75 -23.28 0.66
CA SER A 400 -19.91 -23.63 1.48
C SER A 400 -21.22 -23.34 0.74
N GLY A 401 -22.14 -24.31 0.74
CA GLY A 401 -23.41 -24.21 0.02
C GLY A 401 -23.36 -24.58 -1.48
N GLN A 402 -22.18 -24.85 -2.05
CA GLN A 402 -22.04 -25.36 -3.42
C GLN A 402 -21.72 -26.86 -3.39
N SER A 403 -22.77 -27.69 -3.42
CA SER A 403 -22.59 -29.16 -3.41
C SER A 403 -22.07 -29.68 -4.75
N GLY A 404 -20.99 -30.45 -4.73
CA GLY A 404 -20.47 -31.17 -5.90
C GLY A 404 -19.57 -30.35 -6.84
N GLN A 405 -19.30 -29.08 -6.53
CA GLN A 405 -18.28 -28.27 -7.22
C GLN A 405 -17.04 -28.19 -6.35
N PHE A 406 -15.93 -28.72 -6.86
CA PHE A 406 -14.62 -28.60 -6.24
C PHE A 406 -13.56 -28.38 -7.30
N TRP A 407 -12.46 -27.76 -6.89
CA TRP A 407 -11.25 -27.60 -7.68
C TRP A 407 -10.13 -28.30 -6.95
N GLU A 408 -9.37 -29.11 -7.67
CA GLU A 408 -8.26 -29.85 -7.11
C GLU A 408 -6.97 -29.54 -7.85
N GLY A 409 -5.86 -29.59 -7.12
CA GLY A 409 -4.54 -29.34 -7.68
C GLY A 409 -3.47 -29.30 -6.61
N THR A 410 -2.22 -29.34 -7.05
CA THR A 410 -1.05 -29.28 -6.17
C THR A 410 -0.58 -27.84 -6.06
N VAL A 411 -0.38 -27.37 -4.83
CA VAL A 411 0.31 -26.11 -4.51
C VAL A 411 1.75 -26.46 -4.14
N PRO A 412 2.75 -26.13 -4.98
CA PRO A 412 4.14 -26.51 -4.73
C PRO A 412 4.70 -25.86 -3.47
N ASN A 413 5.65 -26.53 -2.81
CA ASN A 413 6.35 -25.98 -1.66
C ASN A 413 7.14 -24.72 -2.00
N SER A 414 7.29 -23.85 -1.00
CA SER A 414 8.00 -22.58 -1.09
C SER A 414 7.46 -21.68 -2.20
N THR A 415 6.13 -21.55 -2.29
CA THR A 415 5.45 -20.70 -3.27
C THR A 415 4.40 -19.79 -2.63
N VAL A 416 4.15 -18.67 -3.30
CA VAL A 416 2.86 -17.96 -3.22
C VAL A 416 2.21 -18.10 -4.58
N THR A 417 1.06 -18.77 -4.62
CA THR A 417 0.38 -19.14 -5.86
C THR A 417 -1.03 -18.61 -5.85
N THR A 418 -1.44 -17.99 -6.96
CA THR A 418 -2.81 -17.50 -7.14
C THR A 418 -3.56 -18.34 -8.16
N TRP A 419 -4.68 -18.93 -7.76
CA TRP A 419 -5.63 -19.57 -8.66
C TRP A 419 -6.72 -18.57 -9.04
N LEU A 420 -6.90 -18.39 -10.36
CA LEU A 420 -8.03 -17.64 -10.91
C LEU A 420 -9.09 -18.60 -11.40
N ILE A 421 -10.26 -18.56 -10.77
CA ILE A 421 -11.38 -19.44 -11.09
C ILE A 421 -12.46 -18.61 -11.78
N PRO A 422 -12.93 -18.99 -12.99
CA PRO A 422 -14.00 -18.28 -13.68
C PRO A 422 -15.29 -18.24 -12.85
N SER A 423 -16.15 -17.27 -13.14
CA SER A 423 -17.47 -17.22 -12.51
C SER A 423 -18.33 -18.42 -12.91
N GLU A 424 -19.28 -18.78 -12.05
CA GLU A 424 -20.27 -19.83 -12.31
C GLU A 424 -21.01 -19.64 -13.64
N GLN A 425 -21.27 -18.39 -14.03
CA GLN A 425 -21.89 -18.07 -15.31
C GLN A 425 -21.01 -18.52 -16.49
N VAL A 426 -19.71 -18.25 -16.42
CA VAL A 426 -18.75 -18.66 -17.46
C VAL A 426 -18.66 -20.19 -17.51
N LEU A 427 -18.56 -20.85 -16.35
CA LEU A 427 -18.48 -22.31 -16.25
C LEU A 427 -19.74 -23.02 -16.81
N ARG A 428 -20.93 -22.46 -16.56
CA ARG A 428 -22.20 -22.99 -17.11
C ARG A 428 -22.31 -22.84 -18.62
N GLN A 429 -21.82 -21.72 -19.17
CA GLN A 429 -21.77 -21.52 -20.61
C GLN A 429 -20.85 -22.54 -21.28
N THR A 430 -19.70 -22.85 -20.67
CA THR A 430 -18.75 -23.84 -21.21
C THR A 430 -19.23 -25.29 -21.10
N ASN A 431 -20.00 -25.65 -20.07
CA ASN A 431 -20.55 -27.01 -19.95
C ASN A 431 -21.71 -27.31 -20.91
N GLY A 432 -22.29 -26.29 -21.56
CA GLY A 432 -23.39 -26.43 -22.52
C GLY A 432 -22.99 -26.53 -24.00
N THR A 433 -21.72 -26.26 -24.34
CA THR A 433 -21.21 -26.31 -25.71
C THR A 433 -19.97 -27.21 -25.77
N GLN A 434 -19.98 -28.23 -26.63
CA GLN A 434 -18.78 -29.03 -26.93
C GLN A 434 -17.58 -28.11 -27.12
N ALA A 435 -16.46 -28.50 -26.50
CA ALA A 435 -15.16 -27.86 -26.50
C ALA A 435 -14.79 -27.19 -27.83
N ALA A 436 -15.28 -25.97 -28.03
CA ALA A 436 -14.88 -25.09 -29.10
C ALA A 436 -13.86 -24.14 -28.47
N SER A 437 -12.58 -24.38 -28.77
CA SER A 437 -11.42 -23.48 -28.60
C SER A 437 -11.80 -22.10 -28.05
N MET A 438 -11.82 -21.96 -26.72
CA MET A 438 -11.99 -20.65 -26.08
C MET A 438 -10.69 -20.23 -25.44
N VAL A 439 -10.25 -19.05 -25.88
CA VAL A 439 -9.28 -18.20 -25.21
C VAL A 439 -9.77 -18.04 -23.77
N PRO A 440 -8.94 -18.35 -22.76
CA PRO A 440 -9.31 -18.09 -21.36
C PRO A 440 -9.80 -16.64 -21.25
N PRO A 441 -10.75 -16.34 -20.35
CA PRO A 441 -11.29 -14.98 -20.21
C PRO A 441 -10.13 -13.97 -20.07
N TYR A 442 -9.03 -14.42 -19.48
CA TYR A 442 -7.74 -13.75 -19.43
C TYR A 442 -6.83 -14.23 -20.58
N PRO A 443 -6.50 -13.39 -21.57
CA PRO A 443 -5.52 -13.79 -22.59
C PRO A 443 -4.13 -13.93 -21.93
N PHE A 444 -3.73 -15.16 -21.60
CA PHE A 444 -2.34 -15.49 -21.26
C PHE A 444 -1.48 -15.25 -22.50
N LYS A 445 -0.78 -14.11 -22.57
CA LYS A 445 0.33 -13.97 -23.51
C LYS A 445 1.52 -14.71 -22.92
N ASN A 446 1.71 -15.96 -23.34
CA ASN A 446 2.91 -16.72 -23.04
C ASN A 446 4.10 -16.01 -23.70
N GLY A 447 4.92 -15.34 -22.90
CA GLY A 447 6.09 -14.59 -23.37
C GLY A 447 7.24 -15.54 -23.71
N SER A 448 7.12 -16.31 -24.79
CA SER A 448 8.28 -17.04 -25.31
C SER A 448 9.26 -16.04 -25.91
N VAL A 449 10.29 -15.65 -25.14
CA VAL A 449 11.47 -14.97 -25.65
C VAL A 449 12.22 -15.97 -26.54
N PRO A 450 12.37 -15.75 -27.86
CA PRO A 450 13.21 -16.59 -28.67
C PRO A 450 14.67 -16.35 -28.27
N HIS A 451 15.34 -17.42 -27.85
CA HIS A 451 16.78 -17.45 -27.72
C HIS A 451 17.39 -17.22 -29.11
N ALA A 452 17.96 -16.03 -29.34
CA ALA A 452 18.61 -15.71 -30.61
C ALA A 452 20.00 -16.35 -30.67
N THR A 453 20.08 -17.54 -31.23
CA THR A 453 21.35 -18.09 -31.75
C THR A 453 21.52 -17.68 -33.21
N GLY A 454 22.62 -16.98 -33.54
CA GLY A 454 23.21 -17.02 -34.89
C GLY A 454 23.41 -15.68 -35.60
N SER A 455 24.68 -15.27 -35.62
CA SER A 455 25.47 -14.81 -36.79
C SER A 455 24.86 -13.86 -37.84
N GLY A 456 25.58 -12.78 -38.12
CA GLY A 456 25.13 -11.67 -38.96
C GLY A 456 25.05 -11.93 -40.46
N SER A 457 24.43 -10.99 -41.17
CA SER A 457 25.00 -10.30 -42.33
C SER A 457 24.09 -9.14 -42.75
N ALA A 458 24.72 -8.08 -43.26
CA ALA A 458 24.12 -6.81 -43.63
C ALA A 458 23.31 -6.86 -44.94
N SER A 459 22.30 -5.99 -45.06
CA SER A 459 22.12 -5.16 -46.26
C SER A 459 21.05 -4.08 -46.07
N SER A 460 21.39 -2.90 -46.55
CA SER A 460 20.63 -1.66 -46.70
C SER A 460 19.40 -1.79 -47.60
N VAL A 461 18.33 -1.02 -47.35
CA VAL A 461 17.62 -0.18 -48.36
C VAL A 461 16.85 0.96 -47.65
N THR A 462 16.99 2.14 -48.23
CA THR A 462 16.36 3.45 -47.99
C THR A 462 14.85 3.52 -48.24
N GLY A 463 14.14 4.41 -47.54
CA GLY A 463 12.78 4.81 -47.93
C GLY A 463 12.15 5.90 -47.04
N THR A 464 12.25 7.15 -47.50
CA THR A 464 11.64 8.38 -46.99
C THR A 464 10.11 8.41 -47.07
N GLY A 465 9.42 9.05 -46.10
CA GLY A 465 8.00 9.37 -46.23
C GLY A 465 7.43 10.17 -45.05
N THR A 466 7.08 11.43 -45.34
CA THR A 466 6.67 12.54 -44.46
C THR A 466 5.31 12.42 -43.74
N SER A 467 5.25 13.15 -42.61
CA SER A 467 4.12 13.56 -41.76
C SER A 467 2.87 14.11 -42.45
N VAL A 468 1.69 14.02 -41.80
CA VAL A 468 0.82 15.19 -41.47
C VAL A 468 -0.14 14.86 -40.29
N LEU A 469 -0.22 15.74 -39.30
CA LEU A 469 -1.28 15.85 -38.28
C LEU A 469 -2.60 16.35 -38.89
N ALA A 470 -3.75 15.88 -38.36
CA ALA A 470 -4.97 16.69 -38.34
C ALA A 470 -5.88 16.27 -37.17
N CYS A 471 -6.19 17.25 -36.31
CA CYS A 471 -7.12 17.17 -35.20
C CYS A 471 -8.46 17.79 -35.66
N SER A 472 -9.60 17.25 -35.26
CA SER A 472 -10.92 17.89 -35.44
C SER A 472 -11.89 17.42 -34.36
N VAL A 473 -12.33 18.37 -33.55
CA VAL A 473 -13.39 18.25 -32.53
C VAL A 473 -14.74 18.51 -33.18
N THR A 474 -15.72 17.62 -32.97
CA THR A 474 -17.16 17.94 -33.06
C THR A 474 -17.99 16.98 -32.19
N THR A 475 -18.78 17.55 -31.28
CA THR A 475 -20.01 17.00 -30.68
C THR A 475 -21.18 17.83 -31.24
N PRO A 476 -22.44 17.31 -31.39
CA PRO A 476 -23.32 17.07 -30.23
C PRO A 476 -24.40 15.94 -30.33
N ALA A 477 -24.93 15.62 -29.14
CA ALA A 477 -26.30 15.18 -28.79
C ALA A 477 -26.81 13.72 -28.98
N THR A 478 -26.97 13.07 -27.81
CA THR A 478 -28.08 12.20 -27.33
C THR A 478 -28.72 11.14 -28.25
N SER A 479 -28.55 9.87 -27.86
CA SER A 479 -29.65 8.89 -27.79
C SER A 479 -29.29 7.74 -26.85
N SER A 480 -30.24 7.36 -25.99
CA SER A 480 -30.23 6.21 -25.10
C SER A 480 -29.93 4.90 -25.82
N SER A 481 -28.94 4.14 -25.34
CA SER A 481 -28.84 2.71 -25.60
C SER A 481 -28.24 2.01 -24.37
N SER A 482 -28.96 1.01 -23.89
CA SER A 482 -28.54 0.03 -22.90
C SER A 482 -27.10 -0.45 -23.14
N SER A 483 -26.16 0.00 -22.32
CA SER A 483 -24.84 -0.60 -22.29
C SER A 483 -24.94 -1.90 -21.49
N SER A 484 -25.05 -3.03 -22.19
CA SER A 484 -24.49 -4.27 -21.66
C SER A 484 -23.00 -3.99 -21.48
N THR A 485 -22.59 -3.69 -20.24
CA THR A 485 -21.18 -3.64 -19.87
C THR A 485 -20.63 -5.04 -20.05
N SER A 486 -20.06 -5.33 -21.23
CA SER A 486 -19.10 -6.41 -21.32
C SER A 486 -17.98 -6.00 -20.38
N ALA A 487 -17.92 -6.61 -19.20
CA ALA A 487 -16.80 -6.45 -18.30
C ALA A 487 -15.55 -6.77 -19.12
N THR A 488 -14.77 -5.74 -19.44
CA THR A 488 -13.52 -5.90 -20.18
C THR A 488 -12.66 -6.80 -19.32
N VAL A 489 -12.42 -8.02 -19.79
CA VAL A 489 -11.61 -8.94 -19.01
C VAL A 489 -10.18 -8.41 -19.02
N ILE A 490 -9.72 -7.98 -17.84
CA ILE A 490 -8.39 -7.40 -17.67
C ILE A 490 -7.36 -8.50 -17.98
N PRO A 491 -6.39 -8.29 -18.87
CA PRO A 491 -5.34 -9.27 -19.15
C PRO A 491 -4.64 -9.71 -17.87
N VAL A 492 -4.30 -10.99 -17.78
CA VAL A 492 -3.41 -11.51 -16.72
C VAL A 492 -1.99 -11.51 -17.31
N PRO A 493 -1.05 -10.71 -16.77
CA PRO A 493 0.35 -10.77 -17.19
C PRO A 493 0.94 -12.16 -16.94
N ASP A 494 2.03 -12.50 -17.61
CA ASP A 494 2.84 -13.66 -17.22
C ASP A 494 3.39 -13.43 -15.80
N THR A 495 3.05 -14.30 -14.86
CA THR A 495 3.31 -14.10 -13.43
C THR A 495 4.26 -15.13 -12.84
N THR A 496 4.75 -16.09 -13.63
CA THR A 496 5.69 -17.09 -13.14
C THR A 496 7.07 -16.46 -12.97
N HIS A 497 7.56 -16.41 -11.73
CA HIS A 497 8.91 -15.96 -11.44
C HIS A 497 9.56 -16.90 -10.43
N THR A 498 10.79 -17.32 -10.72
CA THR A 498 11.61 -18.12 -9.82
C THR A 498 12.66 -17.23 -9.20
N ILE A 499 12.60 -17.05 -7.89
CA ILE A 499 13.62 -16.34 -7.14
C ILE A 499 14.80 -17.30 -6.96
N ALA A 500 15.94 -16.96 -7.56
CA ALA A 500 17.15 -17.73 -7.38
C ALA A 500 17.63 -17.59 -5.93
N THR A 501 17.55 -18.68 -5.16
CA THR A 501 18.21 -18.73 -3.86
C THR A 501 19.70 -18.85 -4.12
N GLY A 502 20.47 -17.79 -3.85
CA GLY A 502 21.91 -17.91 -3.79
C GLY A 502 22.26 -19.06 -2.84
N THR A 503 23.08 -20.00 -3.29
CA THR A 503 23.60 -21.04 -2.39
C THR A 503 24.32 -20.32 -1.27
N ALA A 504 23.83 -20.45 -0.03
CA ALA A 504 24.58 -20.05 1.14
C ALA A 504 25.95 -20.76 1.08
N SER A 505 27.00 -19.98 0.87
CA SER A 505 28.39 -20.44 0.94
C SER A 505 28.87 -20.40 2.38
#